data_AF-A0A7X8AGV9-F1
#
_entry.id   AF-A0A7X8AGV9-F1
#
_cell.length_a   1.000
_cell.length_b   1.000
_cell.length_c   1.000
_cell.angle_alpha   90.00
_cell.angle_beta   90.00
_cell.angle_gamma   90.00
#
_symmetry.space_group_name_H-M   'P 1'
#
loop_
_entity.id
_entity.type
_entity.pdbx_description
1 polymer ?
#
loop_
_entity_poly.entity_id
_entity_poly.type
_entity_poly.pdbx_seq_one_letter_code
_entity_poly.pdbx_strand_id
1 'polypeptide(L)'
;MNRFAKIVATLGPSSSDEATLRALIEAGMDVARLNFSHGTHEEHANRYKILRRLSEELGKPVSILMDLQGPKLRIGNLKTDFVELESGDMVALSSSENPKNLREGAIFIPFDVPNLHEALSPGNHILLDDGQLEFEVLELDGETIYAKVILGGKLKSHKGVNLPGSKLDIACLTPKDLEDLAFGISLGVDLVAISFVRQASDILTVRKTIQEMSGSERVPPIIAKLERPEAITNLDAIIDATDGVMVARGDLGVEMSPAEVPVVQKAIIKTANQKGKFVITATQMLESMINNPRPTRAEAADVANAIFDGTDAVMLSAETAAGKYPVQSVRMMDAIIKESEKHLSEWGHLDSLIAYEADNPTVSIARSAKELSVAAKVKAIVVFTISGATAMWMSKTKPNVPIYAF
;
A
#
# COMPACT_ATOMS: atom_id res chain seq x y z
N MET A 1 -2.55 21.77 18.43
CA MET A 1 -3.29 20.51 18.58
C MET A 1 -2.33 19.38 18.24
N ASN A 2 -2.32 18.30 19.03
CA ASN A 2 -1.52 17.12 18.69
C ASN A 2 -2.23 16.39 17.55
N ARG A 3 -1.45 15.97 16.55
CA ARG A 3 -1.93 15.14 15.44
C ARG A 3 -2.02 13.69 15.92
N PHE A 4 -3.10 12.98 15.58
CA PHE A 4 -3.29 11.57 15.96
C PHE A 4 -2.97 10.60 14.83
N ALA A 5 -3.58 10.79 13.65
CA ALA A 5 -3.31 9.98 12.47
C ALA A 5 -1.89 10.20 11.95
N LYS A 6 -1.23 9.12 11.53
CA LYS A 6 0.18 9.09 11.17
C LYS A 6 0.44 9.42 9.70
N ILE A 7 1.65 9.86 9.39
CA ILE A 7 2.10 10.12 8.01
C ILE A 7 3.18 9.10 7.67
N VAL A 8 2.90 8.31 6.64
CA VAL A 8 3.87 7.44 5.98
C VAL A 8 4.43 8.19 4.77
N ALA A 9 5.75 8.34 4.67
CA ALA A 9 6.39 8.97 3.52
C ALA A 9 7.36 7.99 2.85
N THR A 10 7.19 7.81 1.54
CA THR A 10 8.09 6.98 0.74
C THR A 10 9.38 7.74 0.46
N LEU A 11 10.52 7.08 0.67
CA LEU A 11 11.83 7.64 0.39
C LEU A 11 12.30 7.28 -1.01
N GLY A 12 13.03 8.21 -1.63
CA GLY A 12 13.55 8.05 -2.98
C GLY A 12 14.60 9.12 -3.31
N PRO A 13 14.87 9.37 -4.60
CA PRO A 13 15.87 10.35 -5.04
C PRO A 13 15.69 11.74 -4.41
N SER A 14 14.46 12.24 -4.32
CA SER A 14 14.14 13.56 -3.75
C SER A 14 14.18 13.61 -2.21
N SER A 15 14.43 12.49 -1.54
CA SER A 15 14.39 12.36 -0.08
C SER A 15 15.44 11.37 0.44
N SER A 16 16.62 11.39 -0.18
CA SER A 16 17.71 10.46 0.13
C SER A 16 18.84 11.09 0.95
N ASP A 17 19.00 12.41 0.89
CA ASP A 17 20.02 13.12 1.66
C ASP A 17 19.56 13.39 3.09
N GLU A 18 20.53 13.52 3.99
CA GLU A 18 20.28 13.69 5.41
C GLU A 18 19.50 14.96 5.76
N ALA A 19 19.76 16.07 5.05
CA ALA A 19 19.09 17.34 5.35
C ALA A 19 17.59 17.25 5.02
N THR A 20 17.25 16.62 3.90
CA THR A 20 15.85 16.35 3.54
C THR A 20 15.20 15.37 4.49
N LEU A 21 15.88 14.28 4.87
CA LEU A 21 15.35 13.31 5.83
C LEU A 21 15.04 13.97 7.18
N ARG A 22 15.95 14.81 7.71
CA ARG A 22 15.71 15.60 8.92
C ARG A 22 14.48 16.49 8.75
N ALA A 23 14.39 17.21 7.64
CA ALA A 23 13.27 18.11 7.36
C ALA A 23 11.92 17.37 7.25
N LEU A 24 11.89 16.13 6.74
CA LEU A 24 10.70 15.29 6.70
C LEU A 24 10.24 14.88 8.10
N ILE A 25 11.16 14.45 8.98
CA ILE A 25 10.85 14.10 10.38
C ILE A 25 10.36 15.33 11.16
N GLU A 26 10.97 16.49 10.93
CA GLU A 26 10.53 17.75 11.52
C GLU A 26 9.15 18.19 11.02
N ALA A 27 8.87 18.00 9.73
CA ALA A 27 7.58 18.31 9.11
C ALA A 27 6.44 17.41 9.59
N GLY A 28 6.73 16.22 10.10
CA GLY A 28 5.72 15.32 10.69
C GLY A 28 5.70 13.91 10.12
N MET A 29 6.73 13.45 9.40
CA MET A 29 6.84 12.03 9.02
C MET A 29 6.95 11.15 10.27
N ASP A 30 6.06 10.14 10.39
CA ASP A 30 6.11 9.15 11.47
C ASP A 30 6.68 7.81 11.00
N VAL A 31 6.48 7.48 9.72
CA VAL A 31 6.93 6.22 9.12
C VAL A 31 7.65 6.51 7.81
N ALA A 32 8.89 6.04 7.69
CA ALA A 32 9.64 6.05 6.45
C ALA A 32 9.41 4.74 5.69
N ARG A 33 8.81 4.83 4.50
CA ARG A 33 8.60 3.69 3.61
C ARG A 33 9.78 3.52 2.66
N LEU A 34 10.40 2.35 2.70
CA LEU A 34 11.41 1.89 1.74
C LEU A 34 10.72 0.99 0.71
N ASN A 35 10.59 1.47 -0.53
CA ASN A 35 9.96 0.71 -1.60
C ASN A 35 10.99 -0.19 -2.28
N PHE A 36 10.93 -1.51 -2.05
CA PHE A 36 11.88 -2.47 -2.61
C PHE A 36 11.61 -2.83 -4.07
N SER A 37 10.57 -2.27 -4.70
CA SER A 37 10.43 -2.29 -6.16
C SER A 37 11.54 -1.49 -6.87
N HIS A 38 12.23 -0.60 -6.14
CA HIS A 38 13.30 0.27 -6.63
C HIS A 38 14.45 0.37 -5.63
N GLY A 39 15.60 0.83 -6.10
CA GLY A 39 16.80 1.00 -5.28
C GLY A 39 17.49 -0.32 -4.95
N THR A 40 18.76 -0.22 -4.54
CA THR A 40 19.57 -1.37 -4.13
C THR A 40 19.48 -1.58 -2.62
N HIS A 41 19.86 -2.77 -2.15
CA HIS A 41 20.01 -3.04 -0.71
C HIS A 41 20.96 -2.02 -0.05
N GLU A 42 22.05 -1.64 -0.72
CA GLU A 42 23.00 -0.64 -0.20
C GLU A 42 22.35 0.73 0.02
N GLU A 43 21.56 1.21 -0.93
CA GLU A 43 20.82 2.46 -0.78
C GLU A 43 19.84 2.41 0.40
N HIS A 44 19.10 1.31 0.54
CA HIS A 44 18.16 1.12 1.64
C HIS A 44 18.86 1.02 3.00
N ALA A 45 20.02 0.35 3.08
CA ALA A 45 20.85 0.33 4.29
C ALA A 45 21.36 1.73 4.67
N ASN A 46 21.75 2.54 3.70
CA ASN A 46 22.21 3.91 3.99
C ASN A 46 21.06 4.78 4.54
N ARG A 47 19.88 4.72 3.91
CA ARG A 47 18.67 5.42 4.40
C ARG A 47 18.31 4.96 5.82
N TYR A 48 18.34 3.65 6.08
CA TYR A 48 18.09 3.08 7.41
C TYR A 48 19.01 3.68 8.49
N LYS A 49 20.33 3.69 8.24
CA LYS A 49 21.32 4.21 9.20
C LYS A 49 21.09 5.69 9.52
N ILE A 50 20.84 6.51 8.51
CA ILE A 50 20.57 7.94 8.70
C ILE A 50 19.27 8.14 9.48
N LEU A 51 18.20 7.43 9.13
CA LEU A 51 16.90 7.51 9.82
C LEU A 51 17.01 7.14 11.30
N ARG A 52 17.69 6.04 11.65
CA ARG A 52 17.87 5.63 13.05
C ARG A 52 18.62 6.70 13.85
N ARG A 53 19.71 7.24 13.30
CA ARG A 53 20.46 8.33 13.94
C ARG A 53 19.60 9.58 14.13
N LEU A 54 18.91 10.03 13.08
CA LEU A 54 18.05 11.22 13.16
C LEU A 54 16.86 11.02 14.12
N SER A 55 16.29 9.82 14.18
CA SER A 55 15.21 9.48 15.10
C SER A 55 15.65 9.65 16.56
N GLU A 56 16.87 9.20 16.89
CA GLU A 56 17.48 9.36 18.21
C GLU A 56 17.82 10.83 18.50
N GLU A 57 18.53 11.50 17.58
CA GLU A 57 18.94 12.91 17.72
C GLU A 57 17.76 13.86 17.92
N LEU A 58 16.65 13.62 17.22
CA LEU A 58 15.45 14.46 17.30
C LEU A 58 14.50 14.04 18.42
N GLY A 59 14.76 12.93 19.12
CA GLY A 59 13.88 12.38 20.14
C GLY A 59 12.48 12.03 19.60
N LYS A 60 12.40 11.63 18.33
CA LYS A 60 11.15 11.31 17.62
C LYS A 60 11.21 9.88 17.11
N PRO A 61 10.36 8.96 17.61
CA PRO A 61 10.29 7.61 17.07
C PRO A 61 9.84 7.64 15.60
N VAL A 62 10.66 7.14 14.70
CA VAL A 62 10.34 6.98 13.27
C VAL A 62 10.39 5.51 12.91
N SER A 63 9.24 4.95 12.52
CA SER A 63 9.18 3.55 12.07
C SER A 63 9.70 3.42 10.64
N ILE A 64 10.36 2.32 10.34
CA ILE A 64 10.85 1.99 9.00
C ILE A 64 10.01 0.84 8.44
N LEU A 65 9.25 1.14 7.40
CA LEU A 65 8.39 0.21 6.68
C LEU A 65 9.11 -0.30 5.43
N MET A 66 9.34 -1.61 5.36
CA MET A 66 9.73 -2.29 4.14
C MET A 66 8.48 -2.60 3.30
N ASP A 67 8.44 -2.20 2.03
CA ASP A 67 7.36 -2.57 1.10
C ASP A 67 7.93 -3.44 -0.02
N LEU A 68 7.55 -4.72 0.00
CA LEU A 68 7.99 -5.73 -0.96
C LEU A 68 7.37 -5.50 -2.34
N GLN A 69 8.09 -5.88 -3.38
CA GLN A 69 7.62 -5.71 -4.75
C GLN A 69 6.42 -6.62 -5.04
N GLY A 70 6.47 -7.87 -4.59
CA GLY A 70 5.49 -8.89 -4.93
C GLY A 70 5.49 -9.29 -6.41
N PRO A 71 4.53 -10.14 -6.82
CA PRO A 71 4.45 -10.70 -8.16
C PRO A 71 3.90 -9.72 -9.21
N LYS A 72 4.55 -8.56 -9.38
CA LYS A 72 4.14 -7.55 -10.38
C LYS A 72 4.46 -8.04 -11.80
N LEU A 73 3.42 -8.30 -12.59
CA LEU A 73 3.54 -8.73 -13.98
C LEU A 73 4.04 -7.60 -14.86
N ARG A 74 4.84 -7.93 -15.87
CA ARG A 74 5.40 -6.96 -16.82
C ARG A 74 5.47 -7.53 -18.21
N ILE A 75 5.45 -6.63 -19.20
CA ILE A 75 5.85 -7.00 -20.57
C ILE A 75 7.38 -7.12 -20.68
N GLY A 76 7.82 -7.91 -21.65
CA GLY A 76 9.23 -8.11 -21.96
C GLY A 76 9.85 -6.94 -22.73
N ASN A 77 11.00 -7.23 -23.36
CA ASN A 77 11.72 -6.27 -24.19
C ASN A 77 11.05 -6.12 -25.56
N LEU A 78 10.51 -4.93 -25.83
CA LEU A 78 10.08 -4.57 -27.18
C LEU A 78 11.29 -4.54 -28.13
N LYS A 79 11.06 -4.83 -29.42
CA LYS A 79 12.11 -4.75 -30.46
C LYS A 79 12.56 -3.30 -30.75
N THR A 80 11.75 -2.33 -30.34
CA THR A 80 11.95 -0.89 -30.48
C THR A 80 11.83 -0.23 -29.11
N ASP A 81 12.30 1.01 -28.97
CA ASP A 81 12.19 1.77 -27.70
C ASP A 81 10.73 1.92 -27.22
N PHE A 82 9.80 1.93 -28.17
CA PHE A 82 8.36 1.93 -27.91
C PHE A 82 7.61 1.37 -29.11
N VAL A 83 6.37 0.95 -28.87
CA VAL A 83 5.37 0.62 -29.87
C VAL A 83 4.19 1.57 -29.70
N GLU A 84 3.71 2.13 -30.80
CA GLU A 84 2.51 2.97 -30.83
C GLU A 84 1.33 2.10 -31.26
N LEU A 85 0.27 2.11 -30.45
CA LEU A 85 -0.91 1.27 -30.63
C LEU A 85 -2.13 2.17 -30.81
N GLU A 86 -2.93 1.90 -31.82
CA GLU A 86 -4.20 2.56 -32.06
C GLU A 86 -5.38 1.68 -31.64
N SER A 87 -6.50 2.30 -31.28
CA SER A 87 -7.72 1.55 -30.96
C SER A 87 -8.18 0.77 -32.18
N GLY A 88 -8.40 -0.53 -32.02
CA GLY A 88 -8.73 -1.45 -33.10
C GLY A 88 -7.57 -2.31 -33.59
N ASP A 89 -6.32 -1.97 -33.26
CA ASP A 89 -5.16 -2.78 -33.62
C ASP A 89 -5.27 -4.19 -33.07
N MET A 90 -4.76 -5.16 -33.84
CA MET A 90 -4.63 -6.54 -33.38
C MET A 90 -3.23 -6.75 -32.80
N VAL A 91 -3.17 -7.20 -31.55
CA VAL A 91 -1.93 -7.54 -30.87
C VAL A 91 -1.85 -9.04 -30.59
N ALA A 92 -0.63 -9.56 -30.57
CA ALA A 92 -0.32 -10.92 -30.18
C ALA A 92 0.63 -10.89 -29.00
N LEU A 93 0.23 -11.46 -27.86
CA LEU A 93 1.02 -11.54 -26.65
C LEU A 93 1.49 -12.98 -26.41
N SER A 94 2.78 -13.16 -26.10
CA SER A 94 3.33 -14.47 -25.74
C SER A 94 4.62 -14.33 -24.93
N SER A 95 4.92 -15.32 -24.08
CA SER A 95 6.22 -15.48 -23.42
C SER A 95 7.30 -16.08 -24.34
N SER A 96 6.92 -16.62 -25.50
CA SER A 96 7.86 -17.11 -26.51
C SER A 96 8.36 -15.95 -27.39
N GLU A 97 9.68 -15.77 -27.48
CA GLU A 97 10.29 -14.71 -28.32
C GLU A 97 10.01 -14.87 -29.83
N ASN A 98 9.62 -16.08 -30.26
CA ASN A 98 9.24 -16.39 -31.64
C ASN A 98 7.97 -17.25 -31.66
N PRO A 99 6.77 -16.64 -31.53
CA PRO A 99 5.54 -17.38 -31.75
C PRO A 99 5.52 -17.88 -33.19
N LYS A 100 5.41 -19.20 -33.38
CA LYS A 100 5.21 -19.78 -34.71
C LYS A 100 3.83 -19.32 -35.21
N ASN A 101 3.74 -18.86 -36.46
CA ASN A 101 2.49 -18.45 -37.10
C ASN A 101 1.82 -17.18 -36.53
N LEU A 102 2.59 -16.13 -36.22
CA LEU A 102 2.04 -14.79 -36.00
C LEU A 102 1.13 -14.40 -37.18
N ARG A 103 -0.14 -14.08 -36.88
CA ARG A 103 -1.11 -13.63 -37.89
C ARG A 103 -0.61 -12.37 -38.60
N GLU A 104 -0.85 -12.31 -39.90
CA GLU A 104 -0.50 -11.16 -40.72
C GLU A 104 -1.21 -9.90 -40.18
N GLY A 105 -0.44 -8.84 -39.92
CA GLY A 105 -0.94 -7.59 -39.34
C GLY A 105 -1.00 -7.54 -37.80
N ALA A 106 -0.73 -8.63 -37.09
CA ALA A 106 -0.70 -8.60 -35.62
C ALA A 106 0.62 -8.02 -35.08
N ILE A 107 0.51 -7.05 -34.17
CA ILE A 107 1.67 -6.45 -33.49
C ILE A 107 2.09 -7.35 -32.32
N PHE A 108 3.32 -7.88 -32.38
CA PHE A 108 3.82 -8.77 -31.34
C PHE A 108 4.31 -8.00 -30.10
N ILE A 109 3.80 -8.37 -28.93
CA ILE A 109 4.18 -7.83 -27.63
C ILE A 109 4.69 -8.99 -26.75
N PRO A 110 6.00 -9.05 -26.46
CA PRO A 110 6.54 -10.09 -25.59
C PRO A 110 6.09 -9.88 -24.15
N PHE A 111 5.86 -10.97 -23.45
CA PHE A 111 5.35 -10.97 -22.08
C PHE A 111 6.28 -11.75 -21.16
N ASP A 112 6.59 -11.22 -19.97
CA ASP A 112 7.54 -11.84 -19.04
C ASP A 112 6.81 -12.61 -17.92
N VAL A 113 5.77 -13.38 -18.31
CA VAL A 113 4.99 -14.21 -17.38
C VAL A 113 4.76 -15.57 -18.03
N PRO A 114 5.36 -16.65 -17.48
CA PRO A 114 5.10 -18.00 -17.94
C PRO A 114 3.61 -18.34 -17.82
N ASN A 115 3.10 -19.13 -18.77
CA ASN A 115 1.76 -19.73 -18.71
C ASN A 115 0.59 -18.73 -18.61
N LEU A 116 0.78 -17.47 -19.02
CA LEU A 116 -0.27 -16.44 -18.94
C LEU A 116 -1.58 -16.84 -19.65
N HIS A 117 -1.44 -17.55 -20.77
CA HIS A 117 -2.56 -18.06 -21.55
C HIS A 117 -3.51 -18.97 -20.75
N GLU A 118 -3.02 -19.62 -19.68
CA GLU A 118 -3.84 -20.46 -18.79
C GLU A 118 -4.77 -19.63 -17.88
N ALA A 119 -4.42 -18.37 -17.61
CA ALA A 119 -5.18 -17.48 -16.74
C ALA A 119 -6.20 -16.60 -17.48
N LEU A 120 -6.22 -16.67 -18.82
CA LEU A 120 -7.02 -15.82 -19.67
C LEU A 120 -8.04 -16.61 -20.49
N SER A 121 -9.06 -15.91 -20.96
CA SER A 121 -10.14 -16.42 -21.80
C SER A 121 -10.65 -15.29 -22.69
N PRO A 122 -11.25 -15.60 -23.85
CA PRO A 122 -11.95 -14.61 -24.67
C PRO A 122 -12.87 -13.71 -23.84
N GLY A 123 -12.80 -12.39 -24.08
CA GLY A 123 -13.51 -11.36 -23.33
C GLY A 123 -12.81 -10.88 -22.05
N ASN A 124 -11.69 -11.48 -21.63
CA ASN A 124 -10.88 -10.90 -20.57
C ASN A 124 -10.17 -9.63 -21.03
N HIS A 125 -9.90 -8.73 -20.09
CA HIS A 125 -9.19 -7.49 -20.34
C HIS A 125 -7.75 -7.58 -19.83
N ILE A 126 -6.82 -7.02 -20.61
CA ILE A 126 -5.40 -6.88 -20.27
C ILE A 126 -5.11 -5.39 -20.17
N LEU A 127 -4.76 -4.93 -18.98
CA LEU A 127 -4.45 -3.53 -18.71
C LEU A 127 -2.95 -3.35 -18.61
N LEU A 128 -2.39 -2.35 -19.30
CA LEU A 128 -0.96 -2.03 -19.24
C LEU A 128 -0.72 -0.59 -18.81
N ASP A 129 0.45 -0.37 -18.22
CA ASP A 129 0.91 0.95 -17.76
C ASP A 129 -0.11 1.62 -16.83
N ASP A 130 -0.49 0.87 -15.79
CA ASP A 130 -1.47 1.28 -14.78
C ASP A 130 -2.84 1.65 -15.39
N GLY A 131 -3.27 0.88 -16.40
CA GLY A 131 -4.58 1.02 -17.07
C GLY A 131 -4.63 2.06 -18.18
N GLN A 132 -3.49 2.65 -18.58
CA GLN A 132 -3.45 3.61 -19.70
C GLN A 132 -3.63 2.96 -21.07
N LEU A 133 -3.27 1.69 -21.20
CA LEU A 133 -3.61 0.87 -22.37
C LEU A 133 -4.48 -0.30 -21.93
N GLU A 134 -5.41 -0.69 -22.79
CA GLU A 134 -6.37 -1.75 -22.52
C GLU A 134 -6.56 -2.59 -23.77
N PHE A 135 -6.40 -3.91 -23.62
CA PHE A 135 -6.66 -4.89 -24.67
C PHE A 135 -7.78 -5.83 -24.25
N GLU A 136 -8.64 -6.22 -25.19
CA GLU A 136 -9.65 -7.26 -24.99
C GLU A 136 -9.18 -8.55 -25.68
N VAL A 137 -9.07 -9.64 -24.93
CA VAL A 137 -8.69 -10.95 -25.45
C VAL A 137 -9.77 -11.44 -26.40
N LEU A 138 -9.38 -11.68 -27.65
CA LEU A 138 -10.27 -12.23 -28.67
C LEU A 138 -10.26 -13.76 -28.64
N GLU A 139 -9.06 -14.34 -28.64
CA GLU A 139 -8.85 -15.78 -28.66
C GLU A 139 -7.45 -16.17 -28.22
N LEU A 140 -7.27 -17.47 -27.98
CA LEU A 140 -6.00 -18.08 -27.60
C LEU A 140 -5.62 -19.13 -28.65
N ASP A 141 -4.37 -19.10 -29.12
CA ASP A 141 -3.79 -20.10 -30.01
C ASP A 141 -2.52 -20.68 -29.36
N GLY A 142 -2.68 -21.80 -28.65
CA GLY A 142 -1.65 -22.36 -27.78
C GLY A 142 -1.23 -21.35 -26.71
N GLU A 143 0.04 -20.97 -26.71
CA GLU A 143 0.61 -19.99 -25.77
C GLU A 143 0.52 -18.53 -26.27
N THR A 144 -0.10 -18.30 -27.43
CA THR A 144 -0.25 -16.96 -28.02
C THR A 144 -1.65 -16.43 -27.73
N ILE A 145 -1.72 -15.26 -27.11
CA ILE A 145 -2.96 -14.55 -26.82
C ILE A 145 -3.17 -13.50 -27.92
N TYR A 146 -4.26 -13.62 -28.67
CA TYR A 146 -4.67 -12.59 -29.62
C TYR A 146 -5.66 -11.66 -28.95
N ALA A 147 -5.37 -10.36 -28.97
CA ALA A 147 -6.21 -9.34 -28.35
C ALA A 147 -6.40 -8.15 -29.28
N LYS A 148 -7.48 -7.41 -29.06
CA LYS A 148 -7.78 -6.15 -29.74
C LYS A 148 -7.45 -5.00 -28.81
N VAL A 149 -6.79 -3.97 -29.33
CA VAL A 149 -6.56 -2.74 -28.59
C VAL A 149 -7.87 -1.97 -28.43
N ILE A 150 -8.29 -1.75 -27.19
CA ILE A 150 -9.45 -0.92 -26.83
C ILE A 150 -8.97 0.51 -26.60
N LEU A 151 -7.98 0.67 -25.70
CA LEU A 151 -7.30 1.94 -25.44
C LEU A 151 -5.86 1.85 -25.95
N GLY A 152 -5.59 2.63 -26.98
CA GLY A 152 -4.27 2.77 -27.61
C GLY A 152 -3.38 3.77 -26.89
N GLY A 153 -2.11 3.80 -27.28
CA GLY A 153 -1.11 4.69 -26.72
C GLY A 153 0.30 4.21 -26.96
N LYS A 154 1.25 4.82 -26.24
CA LYS A 154 2.67 4.51 -26.34
C LYS A 154 3.08 3.45 -25.33
N LEU A 155 3.36 2.24 -25.79
CA LEU A 155 3.86 1.14 -24.96
C LEU A 155 5.40 1.11 -24.96
N LYS A 156 6.02 0.94 -23.79
CA LYS A 156 7.48 0.79 -23.62
C LYS A 156 7.78 -0.57 -22.98
N SER A 157 9.01 -1.06 -23.07
CA SER A 157 9.43 -2.30 -22.38
C SER A 157 9.20 -2.22 -20.86
N HIS A 158 9.00 -3.38 -20.22
CA HIS A 158 8.86 -3.55 -18.77
C HIS A 158 7.69 -2.81 -18.10
N LYS A 159 6.71 -2.35 -18.88
CA LYS A 159 5.48 -1.77 -18.35
C LYS A 159 4.68 -2.83 -17.58
N GLY A 160 4.08 -2.38 -16.47
CA GLY A 160 3.28 -3.23 -15.60
C GLY A 160 2.05 -3.75 -16.33
N VAL A 161 1.61 -4.95 -15.98
CA VAL A 161 0.41 -5.58 -16.53
C VAL A 161 -0.52 -5.98 -15.40
N ASN A 162 -1.79 -5.69 -15.59
CA ASN A 162 -2.88 -6.03 -14.70
C ASN A 162 -3.90 -6.85 -15.50
N LEU A 163 -4.49 -7.86 -14.85
CA LEU A 163 -5.36 -8.82 -15.51
C LEU A 163 -6.64 -8.99 -14.68
N PRO A 164 -7.54 -7.98 -14.72
CA PRO A 164 -8.75 -7.99 -13.93
C PRO A 164 -9.59 -9.24 -14.18
N GLY A 165 -9.99 -9.92 -13.10
CA GLY A 165 -10.81 -11.13 -13.16
C GLY A 165 -10.07 -12.41 -13.58
N SER A 166 -8.76 -12.34 -13.86
CA SER A 166 -7.95 -13.54 -14.14
C SER A 166 -7.56 -14.28 -12.86
N LYS A 167 -7.55 -15.61 -12.91
CA LYS A 167 -7.05 -16.46 -11.82
C LYS A 167 -5.61 -16.86 -12.09
N LEU A 168 -4.68 -16.00 -11.69
CA LEU A 168 -3.25 -16.33 -11.74
C LEU A 168 -2.82 -17.04 -10.46
N ASP A 169 -2.30 -18.25 -10.60
CA ASP A 169 -1.68 -19.01 -9.51
C ASP A 169 -0.19 -18.66 -9.38
N ILE A 170 0.09 -17.46 -8.85
CA ILE A 170 1.46 -16.99 -8.60
C ILE A 170 1.75 -17.04 -7.11
N ALA A 171 2.97 -17.42 -6.74
CA ALA A 171 3.42 -17.35 -5.35
C ALA A 171 3.36 -15.91 -4.81
N CYS A 172 2.98 -15.75 -3.53
CA CYS A 172 2.88 -14.44 -2.90
C CYS A 172 4.25 -13.77 -2.68
N LEU A 173 5.33 -14.56 -2.61
CA LEU A 173 6.71 -14.10 -2.54
C LEU A 173 7.48 -14.58 -3.77
N THR A 174 8.08 -13.64 -4.49
CA THR A 174 9.02 -13.94 -5.57
C THR A 174 10.41 -14.29 -5.01
N PRO A 175 11.32 -14.89 -5.81
CA PRO A 175 12.71 -15.08 -5.38
C PRO A 175 13.38 -13.78 -4.92
N LYS A 176 13.11 -12.68 -5.64
CA LYS A 176 13.58 -11.35 -5.24
C LYS A 176 12.99 -10.91 -3.90
N ASP A 177 11.69 -11.13 -3.68
CA ASP A 177 11.07 -10.78 -2.39
C ASP A 177 11.68 -11.56 -1.22
N LEU A 178 12.11 -12.82 -1.43
CA LEU A 178 12.79 -13.61 -0.39
C LEU A 178 14.17 -13.02 -0.05
N GLU A 179 14.94 -12.60 -1.05
CA GLU A 179 16.24 -11.94 -0.85
C GLU A 179 16.07 -10.57 -0.16
N ASP A 180 15.11 -9.78 -0.64
CA ASP A 180 14.76 -8.49 -0.05
C ASP A 180 14.32 -8.66 1.40
N LEU A 181 13.43 -9.63 1.68
CA LEU A 181 12.90 -9.89 3.01
C LEU A 181 14.02 -10.29 3.97
N ALA A 182 14.90 -11.22 3.57
CA ALA A 182 16.06 -11.60 4.37
C ALA A 182 16.94 -10.38 4.72
N PHE A 183 17.19 -9.52 3.73
CA PHE A 183 17.93 -8.28 3.93
C PHE A 183 17.23 -7.31 4.90
N GLY A 184 15.94 -7.03 4.70
CA GLY A 184 15.17 -6.12 5.56
C GLY A 184 15.09 -6.61 7.01
N ILE A 185 14.93 -7.92 7.21
CA ILE A 185 14.96 -8.54 8.55
C ILE A 185 16.35 -8.39 9.18
N SER A 186 17.43 -8.60 8.41
CA SER A 186 18.80 -8.41 8.91
C SER A 186 19.10 -6.95 9.31
N LEU A 187 18.48 -5.98 8.64
CA LEU A 187 18.56 -4.56 9.00
C LEU A 187 17.78 -4.21 10.27
N GLY A 188 16.75 -4.99 10.62
CA GLY A 188 15.84 -4.65 11.71
C GLY A 188 14.83 -3.57 11.34
N VAL A 189 14.15 -3.75 10.21
CA VAL A 189 12.96 -2.94 9.83
C VAL A 189 11.82 -3.15 10.84
N ASP A 190 10.99 -2.12 11.03
CA ASP A 190 9.93 -2.15 12.05
C ASP A 190 8.64 -2.79 11.53
N LEU A 191 8.40 -2.75 10.22
CA LEU A 191 7.17 -3.20 9.56
C LEU A 191 7.51 -3.80 8.19
N VAL A 192 6.71 -4.78 7.75
CA VAL A 192 6.81 -5.38 6.40
C VAL A 192 5.44 -5.31 5.72
N ALA A 193 5.35 -4.70 4.54
CA ALA A 193 4.17 -4.70 3.69
C ALA A 193 4.31 -5.69 2.54
N ILE A 194 3.25 -6.47 2.31
CA ILE A 194 3.18 -7.53 1.31
C ILE A 194 2.21 -7.08 0.22
N SER A 195 2.73 -7.02 -1.01
CA SER A 195 1.97 -6.65 -2.20
C SER A 195 1.11 -7.82 -2.71
N PHE A 196 0.01 -7.48 -3.37
CA PHE A 196 -0.90 -8.37 -4.09
C PHE A 196 -1.44 -9.54 -3.24
N VAL A 197 -1.72 -9.29 -1.95
CA VAL A 197 -2.29 -10.30 -1.05
C VAL A 197 -3.68 -10.71 -1.54
N ARG A 198 -3.93 -12.02 -1.65
CA ARG A 198 -5.21 -12.56 -2.14
C ARG A 198 -5.99 -13.30 -1.05
N GLN A 199 -5.27 -13.91 -0.11
CA GLN A 199 -5.86 -14.78 0.91
C GLN A 199 -5.04 -14.82 2.21
N ALA A 200 -5.66 -15.27 3.29
CA ALA A 200 -5.03 -15.34 4.61
C ALA A 200 -3.75 -16.20 4.62
N SER A 201 -3.69 -17.28 3.82
CA SER A 201 -2.50 -18.13 3.78
C SER A 201 -1.26 -17.43 3.20
N ASP A 202 -1.43 -16.37 2.40
CA ASP A 202 -0.30 -15.56 1.91
C ASP A 202 0.41 -14.92 3.11
N ILE A 203 -0.36 -14.33 4.02
CA ILE A 203 0.15 -13.70 5.25
C ILE A 203 0.78 -14.72 6.19
N LEU A 204 0.16 -15.89 6.35
CA LEU A 204 0.71 -16.96 7.18
C LEU A 204 2.02 -17.50 6.61
N THR A 205 2.11 -17.63 5.28
CA THR A 205 3.34 -18.05 4.59
C THR A 205 4.47 -17.06 4.84
N VAL A 206 4.23 -15.77 4.60
CA VAL A 206 5.21 -14.70 4.88
C VAL A 206 5.65 -14.74 6.34
N ARG A 207 4.70 -14.85 7.28
CA ARG A 207 5.01 -14.90 8.71
C ARG A 207 5.95 -16.06 9.04
N LYS A 208 5.64 -17.25 8.54
CA LYS A 208 6.48 -18.45 8.71
C LYS A 208 7.87 -18.24 8.12
N THR A 209 7.96 -17.67 6.91
CA THR A 209 9.24 -17.36 6.26
C THR A 209 10.09 -16.40 7.11
N ILE A 210 9.49 -15.34 7.67
CA ILE A 210 10.22 -14.41 8.54
C ILE A 210 10.69 -15.11 9.83
N GLN A 211 9.86 -15.97 10.42
CA GLN A 211 10.23 -16.74 11.62
C GLN A 211 11.42 -17.67 11.34
N GLU A 212 11.39 -18.37 10.20
CA GLU A 212 12.49 -19.24 9.75
C GLU A 212 13.78 -18.45 9.49
N MET A 213 13.69 -17.28 8.85
CA MET A 213 14.84 -16.41 8.56
C MET A 213 15.45 -15.77 9.82
N SER A 214 14.59 -15.33 10.75
CA SER A 214 15.03 -14.61 11.96
C SER A 214 15.37 -15.52 13.13
N GLY A 215 14.89 -16.77 13.13
CA GLY A 215 14.97 -17.67 14.28
C GLY A 215 14.15 -17.21 15.49
N SER A 216 13.19 -16.29 15.30
CA SER A 216 12.38 -15.68 16.35
C SER A 216 10.89 -15.90 16.08
N GLU A 217 10.13 -16.26 17.12
CA GLU A 217 8.66 -16.27 17.02
C GLU A 217 8.07 -14.88 16.84
N ARG A 218 8.72 -13.87 17.44
CA ARG A 218 8.33 -12.46 17.31
C ARG A 218 8.93 -11.90 16.03
N VAL A 219 8.05 -11.56 15.10
CA VAL A 219 8.39 -10.96 13.81
C VAL A 219 7.90 -9.51 13.72
N PRO A 220 8.45 -8.67 12.83
CA PRO A 220 7.88 -7.37 12.54
C PRO A 220 6.40 -7.50 12.11
N PRO A 221 5.51 -6.58 12.51
CA PRO A 221 4.13 -6.57 12.06
C PRO A 221 4.03 -6.59 10.52
N ILE A 222 3.15 -7.45 10.04
CA ILE A 222 2.90 -7.65 8.60
C ILE A 222 1.69 -6.80 8.19
N ILE A 223 1.83 -6.09 7.07
CA ILE A 223 0.79 -5.26 6.45
C ILE A 223 0.35 -5.91 5.15
N ALA A 224 -0.92 -6.30 5.06
CA ALA A 224 -1.49 -6.78 3.81
C ALA A 224 -1.88 -5.59 2.92
N LYS A 225 -1.30 -5.47 1.72
CA LYS A 225 -1.74 -4.48 0.72
C LYS A 225 -2.92 -5.06 -0.06
N LEU A 226 -4.07 -4.40 0.06
CA LEU A 226 -5.32 -4.83 -0.55
C LEU A 226 -5.43 -4.17 -1.93
N GLU A 227 -4.89 -4.88 -2.92
CA GLU A 227 -4.66 -4.40 -4.29
C GLU A 227 -5.52 -5.14 -5.33
N ARG A 228 -6.21 -6.21 -4.93
CA ARG A 228 -6.98 -7.07 -5.86
C ARG A 228 -8.41 -7.31 -5.38
N PRO A 229 -9.39 -7.48 -6.28
CA PRO A 229 -10.78 -7.81 -5.94
C PRO A 229 -10.94 -9.06 -5.06
N GLU A 230 -10.11 -10.08 -5.26
CA GLU A 230 -10.16 -11.31 -4.46
C GLU A 230 -9.80 -11.03 -2.99
N ALA A 231 -8.90 -10.09 -2.75
CA ALA A 231 -8.55 -9.64 -1.40
C ALA A 231 -9.76 -9.01 -0.68
N ILE A 232 -10.63 -8.33 -1.43
CA ILE A 232 -11.86 -7.72 -0.91
C ILE A 232 -12.91 -8.78 -0.61
N THR A 233 -12.99 -9.83 -1.44
CA THR A 233 -13.87 -10.98 -1.19
C THR A 233 -13.42 -11.76 0.05
N ASN A 234 -12.11 -11.86 0.28
CA ASN A 234 -11.49 -12.55 1.41
C ASN A 234 -11.14 -11.63 2.59
N LEU A 235 -11.69 -10.41 2.62
CA LEU A 235 -11.24 -9.31 3.48
C LEU A 235 -11.16 -9.71 4.97
N ASP A 236 -12.21 -10.33 5.48
CA ASP A 236 -12.28 -10.74 6.89
C ASP A 236 -11.15 -11.69 7.28
N ALA A 237 -10.91 -12.73 6.48
CA ALA A 237 -9.90 -13.74 6.76
C ALA A 237 -8.48 -13.17 6.65
N ILE A 238 -8.23 -12.27 5.69
CA ILE A 238 -6.94 -11.58 5.56
C ILE A 238 -6.69 -10.69 6.77
N ILE A 239 -7.69 -9.92 7.20
CA ILE A 239 -7.56 -9.02 8.36
C ILE A 239 -7.32 -9.81 9.65
N ASP A 240 -7.89 -11.01 9.80
CA ASP A 240 -7.62 -11.86 10.97
C ASP A 240 -6.15 -12.31 11.03
N ALA A 241 -5.55 -12.64 9.88
CA ALA A 241 -4.18 -13.14 9.78
C ALA A 241 -3.08 -12.05 9.83
N THR A 242 -3.43 -10.80 9.52
CA THR A 242 -2.48 -9.68 9.42
C THR A 242 -2.35 -8.87 10.71
N ASP A 243 -1.32 -8.03 10.83
CA ASP A 243 -1.16 -7.08 11.92
C ASP A 243 -1.72 -5.69 11.56
N GLY A 244 -1.66 -5.35 10.27
CA GLY A 244 -2.32 -4.19 9.67
C GLY A 244 -2.67 -4.38 8.19
N VAL A 245 -3.35 -3.41 7.60
CA VAL A 245 -3.69 -3.40 6.17
C VAL A 245 -3.38 -2.06 5.52
N MET A 246 -3.18 -2.09 4.20
CA MET A 246 -3.03 -0.89 3.39
C MET A 246 -4.09 -0.90 2.28
N VAL A 247 -4.87 0.17 2.21
CA VAL A 247 -5.76 0.46 1.07
C VAL A 247 -4.89 1.02 -0.05
N ALA A 248 -4.43 0.15 -0.95
CA ALA A 248 -3.52 0.48 -2.04
C ALA A 248 -4.33 0.80 -3.31
N ARG A 249 -4.83 2.04 -3.36
CA ARG A 249 -5.87 2.48 -4.32
C ARG A 249 -5.40 2.51 -5.78
N GLY A 250 -4.10 2.70 -6.01
CA GLY A 250 -3.48 2.67 -7.34
C GLY A 250 -3.74 1.33 -8.04
N ASP A 251 -3.10 0.26 -7.58
CA ASP A 251 -3.30 -1.08 -8.18
C ASP A 251 -4.75 -1.56 -8.02
N LEU A 252 -5.43 -1.26 -6.90
CA LEU A 252 -6.84 -1.64 -6.71
C LEU A 252 -7.76 -1.00 -7.76
N GLY A 253 -7.57 0.29 -8.07
CA GLY A 253 -8.36 1.01 -9.07
C GLY A 253 -8.03 0.66 -10.52
N VAL A 254 -6.96 -0.09 -10.75
CA VAL A 254 -6.67 -0.73 -12.04
C VAL A 254 -7.36 -2.11 -12.10
N GLU A 255 -7.34 -2.86 -11.01
CA GLU A 255 -7.92 -4.21 -10.95
C GLU A 255 -9.46 -4.23 -10.77
N MET A 256 -10.07 -3.10 -10.41
CA MET A 256 -11.52 -2.94 -10.28
C MET A 256 -11.99 -1.58 -10.79
N SER A 257 -13.32 -1.37 -10.87
CA SER A 257 -13.84 -0.08 -11.30
C SER A 257 -13.39 1.04 -10.34
N PRO A 258 -12.82 2.15 -10.84
CA PRO A 258 -12.49 3.31 -10.01
C PRO A 258 -13.69 3.86 -9.23
N ALA A 259 -14.92 3.64 -9.70
CA ALA A 259 -16.14 4.03 -9.01
C ALA A 259 -16.43 3.18 -7.76
N GLU A 260 -15.91 1.96 -7.67
CA GLU A 260 -16.09 1.06 -6.54
C GLU A 260 -15.05 1.29 -5.43
N VAL A 261 -13.85 1.78 -5.80
CA VAL A 261 -12.72 2.00 -4.86
C VAL A 261 -13.11 2.82 -3.62
N PRO A 262 -13.88 3.92 -3.70
CA PRO A 262 -14.27 4.68 -2.50
C PRO A 262 -15.11 3.85 -1.51
N VAL A 263 -15.98 2.97 -2.00
CA VAL A 263 -16.81 2.10 -1.14
C VAL A 263 -15.93 1.03 -0.50
N VAL A 264 -15.03 0.43 -1.28
CA VAL A 264 -14.09 -0.59 -0.79
C VAL A 264 -13.12 -0.02 0.26
N GLN A 265 -12.60 1.18 0.05
CA GLN A 265 -11.77 1.88 1.06
C GLN A 265 -12.48 1.94 2.42
N LYS A 266 -13.75 2.39 2.43
CA LYS A 266 -14.54 2.50 3.67
C LYS A 266 -14.75 1.13 4.31
N ALA A 267 -15.03 0.09 3.52
CA ALA A 267 -15.18 -1.27 4.01
C ALA A 267 -13.89 -1.78 4.67
N ILE A 268 -12.74 -1.62 4.02
CA ILE A 268 -11.43 -2.01 4.55
C ILE A 268 -11.14 -1.31 5.88
N ILE A 269 -11.25 0.02 5.90
CA ILE A 269 -10.96 0.82 7.09
C ILE A 269 -11.87 0.42 8.25
N LYS A 270 -13.17 0.25 7.98
CA LYS A 270 -14.15 -0.19 8.98
C LYS A 270 -13.81 -1.56 9.54
N THR A 271 -13.56 -2.56 8.70
CA THR A 271 -13.25 -3.93 9.14
C THR A 271 -11.93 -3.98 9.91
N ALA A 272 -10.90 -3.27 9.48
CA ALA A 272 -9.63 -3.18 10.20
C ALA A 272 -9.80 -2.55 11.59
N ASN A 273 -10.57 -1.45 11.68
CA ASN A 273 -10.88 -0.80 12.94
C ASN A 273 -11.68 -1.72 13.89
N GLN A 274 -12.65 -2.47 13.38
CA GLN A 274 -13.44 -3.44 14.15
C GLN A 274 -12.58 -4.59 14.69
N LYS A 275 -11.62 -5.08 13.89
CA LYS A 275 -10.73 -6.20 14.25
C LYS A 275 -9.46 -5.79 14.99
N GLY A 276 -9.34 -4.51 15.38
CA GLY A 276 -8.20 -4.03 16.16
C GLY A 276 -6.90 -3.87 15.36
N LYS A 277 -6.95 -3.92 14.03
CA LYS A 277 -5.77 -3.87 13.14
C LYS A 277 -5.53 -2.46 12.62
N PHE A 278 -4.28 -2.01 12.54
CA PHE A 278 -4.02 -0.69 12.00
C PHE A 278 -4.23 -0.64 10.48
N VAL A 279 -4.64 0.52 9.95
CA VAL A 279 -4.93 0.70 8.53
C VAL A 279 -4.26 1.95 7.97
N ILE A 280 -3.70 1.82 6.77
CA ILE A 280 -3.03 2.89 6.01
C ILE A 280 -3.83 3.15 4.73
N THR A 281 -4.20 4.41 4.47
CA THR A 281 -4.75 4.82 3.16
C THR A 281 -3.63 5.35 2.28
N ALA A 282 -3.45 4.77 1.09
CA ALA A 282 -2.28 4.97 0.27
C ALA A 282 -2.59 5.36 -1.18
N THR A 283 -1.55 5.87 -1.86
CA THR A 283 -1.46 6.24 -3.29
C THR A 283 -2.27 7.47 -3.68
N GLN A 284 -1.68 8.38 -4.47
CA GLN A 284 -2.33 9.56 -5.05
C GLN A 284 -3.09 10.48 -4.07
N MET A 285 -2.63 10.55 -2.81
CA MET A 285 -3.29 11.38 -1.79
C MET A 285 -3.08 12.87 -2.08
N LEU A 286 -1.85 13.26 -2.48
CA LEU A 286 -1.50 14.64 -2.84
C LEU A 286 -0.71 14.66 -4.17
N GLU A 287 -1.09 13.83 -5.14
CA GLU A 287 -0.34 13.53 -6.37
C GLU A 287 0.17 14.78 -7.12
N SER A 288 -0.67 15.81 -7.26
CA SER A 288 -0.29 17.06 -7.94
C SER A 288 0.90 17.76 -7.28
N MET A 289 1.18 17.49 -6.00
CA MET A 289 2.32 18.05 -5.27
C MET A 289 3.67 17.46 -5.67
N ILE A 290 3.71 16.42 -6.50
CA ILE A 290 4.94 16.01 -7.19
C ILE A 290 5.53 17.18 -7.97
N ASN A 291 4.66 17.95 -8.65
CA ASN A 291 5.06 19.04 -9.53
C ASN A 291 4.65 20.42 -9.06
N ASN A 292 3.75 20.51 -8.06
CA ASN A 292 3.19 21.77 -7.59
C ASN A 292 3.43 21.98 -6.08
N PRO A 293 3.62 23.21 -5.61
CA PRO A 293 3.81 23.48 -4.18
C PRO A 293 2.52 23.41 -3.35
N ARG A 294 1.36 23.19 -3.98
CA ARG A 294 0.04 23.12 -3.34
C ARG A 294 -0.80 22.02 -3.99
N PRO A 295 -1.66 21.34 -3.21
CA PRO A 295 -2.53 20.31 -3.74
C PRO A 295 -3.75 20.91 -4.44
N THR A 296 -4.50 20.06 -5.11
CA THR A 296 -5.85 20.37 -5.56
C THR A 296 -6.84 20.34 -4.40
N ARG A 297 -8.07 20.82 -4.63
CA ARG A 297 -9.14 20.77 -3.62
C ARG A 297 -9.66 19.34 -3.46
N ALA A 298 -9.62 18.57 -4.54
CA ALA A 298 -9.99 17.15 -4.53
C ALA A 298 -9.02 16.34 -3.66
N GLU A 299 -7.72 16.55 -3.81
CA GLU A 299 -6.68 15.90 -2.98
C GLU A 299 -6.81 16.25 -1.49
N ALA A 300 -7.05 17.53 -1.17
CA ALA A 300 -7.29 17.93 0.21
C ALA A 300 -8.56 17.27 0.80
N ALA A 301 -9.64 17.17 0.01
CA ALA A 301 -10.85 16.48 0.40
C ALA A 301 -10.64 14.97 0.55
N ASP A 302 -9.83 14.35 -0.30
CA ASP A 302 -9.51 12.92 -0.26
C ASP A 302 -8.78 12.54 1.03
N VAL A 303 -7.71 13.29 1.37
CA VAL A 303 -7.01 13.14 2.66
C VAL A 303 -7.97 13.32 3.82
N ALA A 304 -8.78 14.38 3.83
CA ALA A 304 -9.71 14.66 4.91
C ALA A 304 -10.75 13.53 5.10
N ASN A 305 -11.29 12.99 4.00
CA ASN A 305 -12.24 11.89 4.06
C ASN A 305 -11.61 10.59 4.55
N ALA A 306 -10.37 10.28 4.19
CA ALA A 306 -9.66 9.13 4.74
C ALA A 306 -9.53 9.22 6.28
N ILE A 307 -9.32 10.44 6.81
CA ILE A 307 -9.30 10.69 8.26
C ILE A 307 -10.69 10.50 8.87
N PHE A 308 -11.75 11.03 8.26
CA PHE A 308 -13.14 10.84 8.73
C PHE A 308 -13.59 9.37 8.67
N ASP A 309 -13.09 8.61 7.69
CA ASP A 309 -13.30 7.16 7.59
C ASP A 309 -12.64 6.38 8.73
N GLY A 310 -11.66 7.00 9.41
CA GLY A 310 -11.00 6.43 10.59
C GLY A 310 -9.69 5.73 10.30
N THR A 311 -9.01 6.07 9.19
CA THR A 311 -7.67 5.56 8.90
C THR A 311 -6.68 5.89 10.03
N ASP A 312 -5.68 5.04 10.28
CA ASP A 312 -4.65 5.33 11.29
C ASP A 312 -3.47 6.07 10.68
N ALA A 313 -3.23 5.91 9.38
CA ALA A 313 -2.20 6.64 8.67
C ALA A 313 -2.60 6.92 7.22
N VAL A 314 -2.04 8.01 6.69
CA VAL A 314 -2.11 8.37 5.28
C VAL A 314 -0.71 8.36 4.69
N MET A 315 -0.59 7.92 3.43
CA MET A 315 0.71 7.68 2.81
C MET A 315 0.97 8.56 1.59
N LEU A 316 2.18 9.11 1.56
CA LEU A 316 2.78 9.78 0.40
C LEU A 316 3.73 8.79 -0.33
N SER A 317 3.58 8.72 -1.64
CA SER A 317 4.33 7.86 -2.54
C SER A 317 5.33 8.68 -3.35
N ALA A 318 5.01 9.01 -4.61
CA ALA A 318 5.90 9.76 -5.48
C ALA A 318 6.10 11.21 -4.98
N GLU A 319 5.13 11.76 -4.25
CA GLU A 319 5.17 13.11 -3.70
C GLU A 319 6.42 13.36 -2.85
N THR A 320 6.85 12.36 -2.07
CA THR A 320 8.05 12.43 -1.22
C THR A 320 9.25 11.70 -1.80
N ALA A 321 9.03 10.66 -2.62
CA ALA A 321 10.13 9.87 -3.18
C ALA A 321 10.84 10.59 -4.34
N ALA A 322 10.07 11.21 -5.25
CA ALA A 322 10.59 11.80 -6.50
C ALA A 322 10.02 13.19 -6.80
N GLY A 323 9.13 13.72 -5.96
CA GLY A 323 8.53 15.04 -6.13
C GLY A 323 9.52 16.20 -5.93
N LYS A 324 9.13 17.37 -6.45
CA LYS A 324 9.87 18.64 -6.30
C LYS A 324 9.66 19.28 -4.92
N TYR A 325 8.63 18.86 -4.19
CA TYR A 325 8.19 19.48 -2.93
C TYR A 325 7.99 18.46 -1.79
N PRO A 326 8.93 17.54 -1.53
CA PRO A 326 8.72 16.42 -0.60
C PRO A 326 8.37 16.86 0.82
N VAL A 327 9.09 17.86 1.36
CA VAL A 327 8.85 18.39 2.71
C VAL A 327 7.52 19.14 2.78
N GLN A 328 7.16 19.89 1.75
CA GLN A 328 5.91 20.63 1.68
C GLN A 328 4.71 19.68 1.59
N SER A 329 4.83 18.56 0.89
CA SER A 329 3.80 17.51 0.85
C SER A 329 3.52 16.95 2.25
N VAL A 330 4.55 16.65 3.04
CA VAL A 330 4.38 16.23 4.45
C VAL A 330 3.72 17.33 5.29
N ARG A 331 4.15 18.59 5.16
CA ARG A 331 3.54 19.71 5.90
C ARG A 331 2.07 19.93 5.53
N MET A 332 1.73 19.78 4.25
CA MET A 332 0.36 19.89 3.77
C MET A 332 -0.50 18.75 4.32
N MET A 333 0.02 17.51 4.26
CA MET A 333 -0.63 16.35 4.85
C MET A 333 -0.90 16.56 6.35
N ASP A 334 0.11 16.98 7.13
CA ASP A 334 -0.03 17.29 8.57
C ASP A 334 -1.08 18.39 8.83
N ALA A 335 -1.13 19.43 8.00
CA ALA A 335 -2.11 20.51 8.12
C ALA A 335 -3.54 20.02 7.86
N ILE A 336 -3.76 19.21 6.81
CA ILE A 336 -5.08 18.65 6.50
C ILE A 336 -5.53 17.71 7.63
N ILE A 337 -4.66 16.80 8.08
CA ILE A 337 -4.98 15.87 9.18
C ILE A 337 -5.42 16.65 10.43
N LYS A 338 -4.63 17.64 10.85
CA LYS A 338 -4.94 18.44 12.05
C LYS A 338 -6.24 19.22 11.91
N GLU A 339 -6.59 19.66 10.71
CA GLU A 339 -7.87 20.33 10.47
C GLU A 339 -9.03 19.32 10.53
N SER A 340 -8.92 18.17 9.85
CA SER A 340 -9.92 17.10 9.88
C SER A 340 -10.17 16.58 11.30
N GLU A 341 -9.12 16.37 12.10
CA GLU A 341 -9.23 15.87 13.47
C GLU A 341 -9.99 16.82 14.41
N LYS A 342 -10.03 18.14 14.14
CA LYS A 342 -10.86 19.08 14.90
C LYS A 342 -12.35 18.82 14.72
N HIS A 343 -12.74 18.31 13.55
CA HIS A 343 -14.14 18.10 13.16
C HIS A 343 -14.52 16.61 13.16
N LEU A 344 -13.68 15.75 13.74
CA LEU A 344 -13.88 14.30 13.76
C LEU A 344 -15.14 13.88 14.54
N SER A 345 -15.57 14.66 15.53
CA SER A 345 -16.82 14.41 16.25
C SER A 345 -18.09 14.74 15.46
N GLU A 346 -17.98 15.61 14.45
CA GLU A 346 -19.11 16.03 13.62
C GLU A 346 -19.22 15.17 12.35
N TRP A 347 -18.08 14.89 11.71
CA TRP A 347 -18.05 14.21 10.40
C TRP A 347 -17.41 12.82 10.43
N GLY A 348 -16.76 12.44 11.53
CA GLY A 348 -16.10 11.15 11.64
C GLY A 348 -17.07 9.99 11.85
N HIS A 349 -16.78 8.85 11.22
CA HIS A 349 -17.57 7.62 11.35
C HIS A 349 -16.91 6.64 12.34
N LEU A 350 -16.75 7.06 13.59
CA LEU A 350 -15.90 6.38 14.60
C LEU A 350 -16.60 5.28 15.41
N ASP A 351 -17.85 4.91 15.10
CA ASP A 351 -18.66 3.97 15.89
C ASP A 351 -18.19 2.49 15.80
N SER A 352 -17.02 2.23 15.22
CA SER A 352 -16.55 0.88 14.87
C SER A 352 -16.38 -0.07 16.06
N LEU A 353 -16.08 0.40 17.27
CA LEU A 353 -15.89 -0.47 18.43
C LEU A 353 -17.15 -0.76 19.24
N ILE A 354 -18.27 -0.06 18.99
CA ILE A 354 -19.52 -0.29 19.73
C ILE A 354 -20.13 -1.63 19.34
N ALA A 355 -19.98 -2.02 18.07
CA ALA A 355 -20.56 -3.23 17.47
C ALA A 355 -19.72 -4.50 17.62
N TYR A 356 -18.49 -4.41 18.16
CA TYR A 356 -17.69 -5.60 18.43
C TYR A 356 -18.18 -6.22 19.74
N GLU A 357 -18.95 -7.32 19.65
CA GLU A 357 -19.28 -8.19 20.79
C GLU A 357 -17.97 -8.82 21.27
N ALA A 358 -17.37 -8.22 22.31
CA ALA A 358 -16.07 -8.64 22.79
C ALA A 358 -16.21 -9.44 24.09
N ASP A 359 -16.01 -10.75 24.00
CA ASP A 359 -15.50 -11.56 25.11
C ASP A 359 -14.02 -11.22 25.45
N ASN A 360 -13.49 -10.08 24.98
CA ASN A 360 -12.11 -9.65 25.22
C ASN A 360 -12.04 -8.54 26.28
N PRO A 361 -11.54 -8.81 27.49
CA PRO A 361 -11.42 -7.83 28.56
C PRO A 361 -10.60 -6.59 28.19
N THR A 362 -9.60 -6.72 27.30
CA THR A 362 -8.75 -5.61 26.86
C THR A 362 -9.56 -4.55 26.13
N VAL A 363 -10.50 -4.99 25.28
CA VAL A 363 -11.40 -4.10 24.52
C VAL A 363 -12.36 -3.38 25.47
N SER A 364 -12.93 -4.11 26.43
CA SER A 364 -13.84 -3.55 27.43
C SER A 364 -13.17 -2.50 28.32
N ILE A 365 -11.92 -2.76 28.75
CA ILE A 365 -11.13 -1.79 29.52
C ILE A 365 -10.81 -0.56 28.66
N ALA A 366 -10.37 -0.75 27.42
CA ALA A 366 -10.08 0.36 26.51
C ALA A 366 -11.31 1.26 26.28
N ARG A 367 -12.49 0.66 26.04
CA ARG A 367 -13.76 1.40 25.90
C ARG A 367 -14.10 2.19 27.16
N SER A 368 -14.00 1.56 28.33
CA SER A 368 -14.24 2.20 29.62
C SER A 368 -13.28 3.38 29.85
N ALA A 369 -12.00 3.20 29.50
CA ALA A 369 -11.01 4.26 29.59
C ALA A 369 -11.31 5.45 28.65
N LYS A 370 -11.79 5.19 27.43
CA LYS A 370 -12.25 6.24 26.50
C LYS A 370 -13.41 7.03 27.11
N GLU A 371 -14.45 6.35 27.59
CA GLU A 371 -15.61 7.01 28.19
C GLU A 371 -15.22 7.86 29.39
N LEU A 372 -14.38 7.31 30.28
CA LEU A 372 -13.85 8.03 31.43
C LEU A 372 -13.00 9.24 31.02
N SER A 373 -12.22 9.13 29.94
CA SER A 373 -11.38 10.23 29.46
C SER A 373 -12.20 11.47 29.10
N VAL A 374 -13.38 11.27 28.50
CA VAL A 374 -14.32 12.33 28.14
C VAL A 374 -15.03 12.88 29.37
N ALA A 375 -15.56 11.99 30.22
CA ALA A 375 -16.31 12.38 31.41
C ALA A 375 -15.46 13.14 32.43
N ALA A 376 -14.24 12.67 32.69
CA ALA A 376 -13.30 13.27 33.62
C ALA A 376 -12.44 14.40 32.99
N LYS A 377 -12.57 14.65 31.68
CA LYS A 377 -11.81 15.66 30.93
C LYS A 377 -10.30 15.54 31.16
N VAL A 378 -9.79 14.31 31.11
CA VAL A 378 -8.36 14.04 31.28
C VAL A 378 -7.56 14.67 30.13
N LYS A 379 -6.24 14.87 30.34
CA LYS A 379 -5.36 15.44 29.30
C LYS A 379 -4.66 14.38 28.45
N ALA A 380 -4.61 13.14 28.92
CA ALA A 380 -3.91 12.04 28.30
C ALA A 380 -4.35 10.69 28.87
N ILE A 381 -4.09 9.62 28.14
CA ILE A 381 -4.20 8.23 28.58
C ILE A 381 -2.81 7.63 28.60
N VAL A 382 -2.45 6.94 29.68
CA VAL A 382 -1.16 6.24 29.81
C VAL A 382 -1.43 4.74 29.81
N VAL A 383 -0.71 4.01 28.96
CA VAL A 383 -0.87 2.57 28.78
C VAL A 383 0.48 1.90 28.94
N PHE A 384 0.59 0.97 29.89
CA PHE A 384 1.76 0.09 29.99
C PHE A 384 1.57 -1.12 29.08
N THR A 385 2.53 -1.41 28.22
CA THR A 385 2.39 -2.47 27.21
C THR A 385 3.73 -3.13 26.84
N ILE A 386 3.74 -4.45 26.80
CA ILE A 386 4.95 -5.22 26.43
C ILE A 386 5.07 -5.39 24.91
N SER A 387 3.93 -5.63 24.24
CA SER A 387 3.86 -5.91 22.81
C SER A 387 3.29 -4.76 21.98
N GLY A 388 2.72 -3.74 22.62
CA GLY A 388 1.96 -2.67 21.96
C GLY A 388 0.46 -2.95 21.82
N ALA A 389 0.00 -4.18 22.08
CA ALA A 389 -1.40 -4.58 21.86
C ALA A 389 -2.41 -3.72 22.63
N THR A 390 -2.13 -3.40 23.89
CA THR A 390 -3.01 -2.55 24.71
C THR A 390 -3.11 -1.13 24.16
N ALA A 391 -1.99 -0.58 23.69
CA ALA A 391 -1.96 0.74 23.07
C ALA A 391 -2.73 0.75 21.74
N MET A 392 -2.63 -0.33 20.96
CA MET A 392 -3.41 -0.51 19.72
C MET A 392 -4.91 -0.50 20.01
N TRP A 393 -5.38 -1.34 20.93
CA TRP A 393 -6.80 -1.38 21.30
C TRP A 393 -7.30 -0.05 21.86
N MET A 394 -6.50 0.62 22.70
CA MET A 394 -6.82 1.97 23.18
C MET A 394 -6.95 2.97 22.02
N SER A 395 -6.03 2.93 21.05
CA SER A 395 -6.06 3.77 19.84
C SER A 395 -7.33 3.54 19.01
N LYS A 396 -7.79 2.29 18.90
CA LYS A 396 -9.01 1.94 18.16
C LYS A 396 -10.29 2.47 18.77
N THR A 397 -10.28 2.85 20.04
CA THR A 397 -11.39 3.60 20.64
C THR A 397 -11.45 5.05 20.16
N LYS A 398 -10.39 5.53 19.51
CA LYS A 398 -10.24 6.88 18.96
C LYS A 398 -10.52 7.96 20.04
N PRO A 399 -9.75 7.96 21.15
CA PRO A 399 -9.90 8.99 22.18
C PRO A 399 -9.47 10.35 21.64
N ASN A 400 -10.05 11.43 22.14
CA ASN A 400 -9.71 12.81 21.76
C ASN A 400 -8.49 13.38 22.53
N VAL A 401 -7.76 12.50 23.23
CA VAL A 401 -6.59 12.84 24.03
C VAL A 401 -5.41 11.94 23.64
N PRO A 402 -4.16 12.42 23.78
CA PRO A 402 -2.98 11.62 23.48
C PRO A 402 -2.92 10.33 24.29
N ILE A 403 -2.44 9.26 23.65
CA ILE A 403 -2.10 7.98 24.29
C ILE A 403 -0.57 7.91 24.41
N TYR A 404 -0.07 7.70 25.62
CA TYR A 404 1.34 7.43 25.88
C TYR A 404 1.51 5.95 26.21
N ALA A 405 2.24 5.23 25.35
CA ALA A 405 2.56 3.83 25.55
C ALA A 405 3.96 3.70 26.16
N PHE A 406 4.06 2.99 27.29
CA PHE A 406 5.31 2.71 28.03
C PHE A 406 5.63 1.23 28.05
#